data_AF-A0A926FM17-F1
#
_entry.id   AF-A0A926FM17-F1
#
_cell.length_a   1.000
_cell.length_b   1.000
_cell.length_c   1.000
_cell.angle_alpha   90.00
_cell.angle_beta   90.00
_cell.angle_gamma   90.00
#
_symmetry.space_group_name_H-M   'P 1'
#
loop_
_entity.id
_entity.type
_entity.pdbx_description
1 polymer ?
#
loop_
_entity_poly.entity_id
_entity_poly.type
_entity_poly.pdbx_seq_one_letter_code
_entity_poly.pdbx_strand_id
1 'polypeptide(L)'
;MEHHSILYEPVNRLLIALFGPPPVERLSPAAAAFFFPDGNRAWIPDPAIMTLLVLLILAVVFPLAARGYNRDKPTGTQTFFEMIVSGIRSLLSDIVGHGAEKKYLNILGTFAIFIFVANIFGLF
;
A
#
# COMPACT_ATOMS: atom_id res chain seq x y z
N MET A 1 -15.85 17.87 9.42
CA MET A 1 -16.27 16.46 9.38
C MET A 1 -15.09 15.71 8.80
N GLU A 2 -14.53 14.73 9.50
CA GLU A 2 -13.46 13.93 8.90
C GLU A 2 -14.07 13.16 7.72
N HIS A 3 -13.60 13.46 6.51
CA HIS A 3 -14.03 12.74 5.32
C HIS A 3 -13.27 11.41 5.30
N HIS A 4 -13.87 10.37 5.86
CA HIS A 4 -13.36 9.01 5.71
C HIS A 4 -13.57 8.50 4.29
N SER A 5 -12.71 7.59 3.83
CA SER A 5 -12.87 6.94 2.54
C SER A 5 -14.22 6.22 2.41
N ILE A 6 -14.66 6.02 1.17
CA ILE A 6 -15.88 5.25 0.85
C ILE A 6 -15.84 3.80 1.36
N LEU A 7 -14.65 3.28 1.69
CA LEU A 7 -14.46 1.93 2.20
C LEU A 7 -14.53 1.84 3.72
N TYR A 8 -14.32 2.95 4.43
CA TYR A 8 -14.26 2.98 5.88
C TYR A 8 -15.50 2.37 6.55
N GLU A 9 -16.68 2.87 6.17
CA GLU A 9 -17.93 2.44 6.77
C GLU A 9 -18.31 0.99 6.44
N PRO A 10 -18.30 0.53 5.17
CA PRO A 10 -18.67 -0.85 4.86
C PRO A 10 -17.69 -1.86 5.48
N VAL A 11 -16.38 -1.57 5.50
CA VAL A 11 -15.37 -2.44 6.09
C VAL A 11 -15.57 -2.54 7.60
N ASN A 12 -15.67 -1.41 8.30
CA ASN A 12 -15.84 -1.44 9.76
C ASN A 12 -17.19 -2.01 10.19
N ARG A 13 -18.27 -1.77 9.42
CA ARG A 13 -19.57 -2.40 9.67
C ARG A 13 -19.48 -3.92 9.58
N LEU A 14 -18.77 -4.44 8.58
CA LEU A 14 -18.53 -5.88 8.44
C LEU A 14 -17.71 -6.42 9.62
N LEU A 15 -16.63 -5.74 10.01
CA LEU A 15 -15.81 -6.15 11.14
C LEU A 15 -16.59 -6.16 12.46
N ILE A 16 -17.43 -5.16 12.70
CA ILE A 16 -18.30 -5.11 13.88
C ILE A 16 -19.34 -6.24 13.84
N ALA A 17 -19.91 -6.55 12.68
CA ALA A 17 -20.85 -7.65 12.54
C ALA A 17 -20.20 -9.02 12.82
N LEU A 18 -18.92 -9.19 12.46
CA LEU A 18 -18.17 -10.43 12.65
C LEU A 18 -17.59 -10.60 14.05
N PHE A 19 -17.06 -9.53 14.64
CA PHE A 19 -16.26 -9.57 15.87
C PHE A 19 -16.90 -8.85 17.06
N GLY A 20 -18.05 -8.18 16.86
CA GLY A 20 -18.63 -7.25 17.84
C GLY A 20 -17.91 -5.91 17.86
N PRO A 21 -18.28 -4.98 18.76
CA PRO A 21 -17.59 -3.71 18.90
C PRO A 21 -16.15 -3.92 19.44
N PRO A 22 -15.19 -3.04 19.07
CA PRO A 22 -13.83 -3.07 19.62
C PRO A 22 -13.83 -3.05 21.17
N PRO A 23 -12.94 -3.81 21.84
CA PRO A 23 -12.95 -3.96 23.29
C PRO A 23 -12.26 -2.80 24.03
N VAL A 24 -12.56 -1.55 23.66
CA VAL A 24 -11.88 -0.34 24.14
C VAL A 24 -11.99 -0.18 25.66
N GLU A 25 -13.12 -0.58 26.24
CA GLU A 25 -13.40 -0.53 27.67
C GLU A 25 -12.52 -1.48 28.51
N ARG A 26 -11.95 -2.51 27.87
CA ARG A 26 -11.07 -3.49 28.53
C ARG A 26 -9.60 -3.09 28.47
N LEU A 27 -9.28 -1.97 27.82
CA LEU A 27 -7.92 -1.49 27.59
C LEU A 27 -7.62 -0.26 28.46
N SER A 28 -6.33 -0.02 28.70
CA SER A 28 -5.90 1.25 29.28
C SER A 28 -6.18 2.40 28.29
N PRO A 29 -6.37 3.64 28.75
CA PRO A 29 -6.66 4.78 27.86
C PRO A 29 -5.62 4.96 26.75
N ALA A 30 -4.33 4.72 27.05
CA ALA A 30 -3.26 4.82 26.07
C ALA A 30 -3.34 3.71 25.00
N ALA A 31 -3.63 2.47 25.42
CA ALA A 31 -3.78 1.36 24.48
C ALA A 31 -5.04 1.52 23.62
N ALA A 32 -6.15 1.97 24.21
CA ALA A 32 -7.38 2.32 23.52
C ALA A 32 -7.13 3.36 22.42
N ALA A 33 -6.47 4.47 22.74
CA ALA A 33 -6.16 5.52 21.78
C ALA A 33 -5.21 5.07 20.65
N PHE A 34 -4.29 4.16 20.94
CA PHE A 34 -3.33 3.66 19.95
C PHE A 34 -3.94 2.64 18.99
N PHE A 35 -4.64 1.62 19.50
CA PHE A 35 -5.19 0.54 18.68
C PHE A 35 -6.55 0.88 18.07
N PHE A 36 -7.36 1.68 18.76
CA PHE A 36 -8.72 2.04 18.37
C PHE A 36 -8.90 3.56 18.48
N PRO A 37 -8.22 4.36 17.63
CA PRO A 37 -8.33 5.82 17.67
C PRO A 37 -9.78 6.30 17.47
N ASP A 38 -10.60 5.53 16.76
CA ASP A 38 -12.02 5.78 16.52
C ASP A 38 -12.96 5.18 17.60
N GLY A 39 -12.40 4.64 18.68
CA GLY A 39 -13.13 4.02 19.77
C GLY A 39 -13.96 2.81 19.33
N ASN A 40 -15.19 2.70 19.85
CA ASN A 40 -16.08 1.56 19.55
C ASN A 40 -16.70 1.61 18.13
N ARG A 41 -16.40 2.65 17.34
CA ARG A 41 -17.03 2.87 16.02
C ARG A 41 -16.32 2.14 14.88
N ALA A 42 -15.05 1.82 15.05
CA ALA A 42 -14.26 1.16 14.02
C ALA A 42 -13.18 0.28 14.64
N TRP A 43 -12.97 -0.88 14.02
CA TRP A 43 -11.86 -1.78 14.34
C TRP A 43 -10.55 -1.31 13.74
N ILE A 44 -10.61 -0.71 12.55
CA ILE A 44 -9.44 -0.32 11.78
C ILE A 44 -9.63 1.12 11.29
N PRO A 45 -8.65 2.01 11.54
CA PRO A 45 -8.74 3.39 11.09
C PRO A 45 -8.63 3.50 9.56
N ASP A 46 -9.21 4.57 9.01
CA ASP A 46 -9.28 4.77 7.55
C ASP A 46 -7.93 4.69 6.82
N PRO A 47 -6.83 5.31 7.31
CA PRO A 47 -5.52 5.21 6.65
C PRO A 47 -4.99 3.77 6.55
N ALA A 48 -5.32 2.91 7.52
CA ALA A 48 -4.93 1.51 7.49
C ALA A 48 -5.75 0.72 6.46
N ILE A 49 -7.04 1.01 6.33
CA ILE A 49 -7.89 0.43 5.26
C ILE A 49 -7.35 0.79 3.89
N MET A 50 -7.05 2.08 3.66
CA MET A 50 -6.51 2.56 2.39
C MET A 50 -5.12 1.97 2.09
N THR A 51 -4.26 1.83 3.11
CA THR A 51 -2.96 1.16 2.99
C THR A 51 -3.12 -0.30 2.57
N LEU A 52 -4.05 -1.03 3.17
CA LEU A 52 -4.34 -2.42 2.81
C LEU A 52 -4.93 -2.54 1.40
N LEU A 53 -5.76 -1.57 0.97
CA LEU A 53 -6.26 -1.52 -0.40
C LEU A 53 -5.11 -1.35 -1.41
N VAL A 54 -4.22 -0.38 -1.18
CA VAL A 54 -3.06 -0.16 -2.06
C VAL A 54 -2.19 -1.41 -2.09
N LEU A 55 -1.90 -2.01 -0.93
CA LEU A 55 -1.15 -3.27 -0.85
C LEU A 55 -1.81 -4.37 -1.68
N LEU A 56 -3.12 -4.56 -1.54
CA LEU A 56 -3.88 -5.57 -2.29
C LEU A 56 -3.79 -5.33 -3.80
N ILE A 57 -3.95 -4.09 -4.25
CA ILE A 57 -3.85 -3.73 -5.67
C ILE A 57 -2.45 -4.07 -6.20
N LEU A 58 -1.38 -3.66 -5.51
CA LEU A 58 -0.02 -3.95 -5.96
C LEU A 58 0.28 -5.45 -5.94
N ALA A 59 -0.17 -6.16 -4.90
CA ALA A 59 -0.01 -7.59 -4.76
C ALA A 59 -0.75 -8.40 -5.84
N VAL A 60 -1.78 -7.85 -6.47
CA VAL A 60 -2.49 -8.48 -7.59
C VAL A 60 -1.90 -8.04 -8.93
N VAL A 61 -1.69 -6.74 -9.14
CA VAL A 61 -1.27 -6.17 -10.42
C VAL A 61 0.13 -6.65 -10.82
N PHE A 62 1.11 -6.63 -9.91
CA PHE A 62 2.49 -6.99 -10.28
C PHE A 62 2.65 -8.47 -10.65
N PRO A 63 2.12 -9.44 -9.89
CA PRO A 63 2.20 -10.84 -10.31
C PRO A 63 1.48 -11.11 -11.63
N LEU A 64 0.33 -10.46 -11.88
CA LEU A 64 -0.37 -10.59 -13.15
C LEU A 64 0.44 -9.99 -14.31
N ALA A 65 1.05 -8.82 -14.12
CA ALA A 65 1.93 -8.23 -15.11
C ALA A 65 3.16 -9.12 -15.40
N ALA A 66 3.74 -9.72 -14.35
CA ALA A 66 4.90 -10.60 -14.47
C ALA A 66 4.59 -11.89 -15.26
N ARG A 67 3.34 -12.39 -15.24
CA ARG A 67 2.93 -13.56 -16.04
C ARG A 67 3.01 -13.31 -17.55
N GLY A 68 2.90 -12.06 -17.99
CA GLY A 68 3.00 -11.67 -19.40
C GLY A 68 4.43 -11.39 -19.88
N TYR A 69 5.45 -11.66 -19.06
CA TYR A 69 6.83 -11.37 -19.40
C TYR A 69 7.31 -12.22 -20.59
N ASN A 70 7.75 -11.55 -21.66
CA ASN A 70 8.35 -12.17 -22.83
C ASN A 70 9.57 -11.37 -23.28
N ARG A 71 10.73 -12.02 -23.30
CA ARG A 71 12.00 -11.38 -23.66
C ARG A 71 12.12 -11.07 -25.14
N ASP A 72 11.56 -11.92 -26.00
CA ASP A 72 11.70 -11.81 -27.46
C ASP A 72 10.63 -10.89 -28.06
N LYS A 73 9.48 -10.76 -27.39
CA LYS A 73 8.34 -9.95 -27.83
C LYS A 73 7.74 -9.19 -26.64
N PRO A 74 8.36 -8.09 -26.19
CA PRO A 74 7.88 -7.33 -25.05
C PRO A 74 6.50 -6.72 -25.35
N THR A 75 5.61 -6.81 -24.37
CA THR A 75 4.30 -6.15 -24.40
C THR A 75 4.43 -4.69 -23.96
N GLY A 76 3.45 -3.84 -24.30
CA GLY A 76 3.47 -2.43 -23.86
C GLY A 76 3.52 -2.26 -22.34
N THR A 77 2.83 -3.13 -21.59
CA THR A 77 2.88 -3.16 -20.11
C THR A 77 4.26 -3.57 -19.60
N GLN A 78 4.90 -4.56 -20.22
CA GLN A 78 6.27 -4.94 -19.88
C GLN A 78 7.25 -3.79 -20.13
N THR A 79 7.18 -3.13 -21.29
CA THR A 79 8.04 -1.98 -21.61
C THR A 79 7.87 -0.84 -20.61
N PHE A 80 6.63 -0.57 -20.18
CA PHE A 80 6.36 0.44 -19.16
C PHE A 80 7.02 0.10 -17.81
N PHE A 81 6.87 -1.14 -17.33
CA PHE A 81 7.51 -1.57 -16.08
C PHE A 81 9.03 -1.60 -16.18
N GLU A 82 9.59 -2.03 -17.32
CA GLU A 82 11.04 -2.00 -17.57
C GLU A 82 11.59 -0.57 -17.55
N MET A 83 10.85 0.40 -18.11
CA MET A 83 11.20 1.82 -18.02
C MET A 83 11.23 2.31 -16.56
N ILE A 84 10.22 1.98 -15.76
CA ILE A 84 10.18 2.34 -14.33
C ILE A 84 11.37 1.73 -13.58
N VAL A 85 11.60 0.42 -13.74
CA VAL A 85 12.70 -0.29 -13.07
C VAL A 85 14.04 0.29 -13.50
N SER A 86 14.23 0.57 -14.80
CA SER A 86 15.45 1.21 -15.29
C SER A 86 15.65 2.60 -14.69
N GLY A 87 14.60 3.41 -14.59
CA GLY A 87 14.66 4.74 -13.96
C GLY A 87 15.10 4.66 -12.51
N ILE A 88 14.54 3.73 -11.73
CA ILE A 88 14.92 3.52 -10.33
C ILE A 88 16.38 3.04 -10.25
N ARG A 89 16.82 2.11 -11.11
CA ARG A 89 18.22 1.66 -11.15
C ARG A 89 19.19 2.81 -11.40
N SER A 90 18.89 3.68 -12.37
CA SER A 90 19.70 4.86 -12.65
C SER A 90 19.76 5.80 -11.44
N LEU A 91 18.62 6.12 -10.83
CA LEU A 91 18.57 6.96 -9.63
C LEU A 91 19.41 6.39 -8.48
N LEU A 92 19.39 5.07 -8.27
CA LEU A 92 20.20 4.42 -7.24
C LEU A 92 21.69 4.51 -7.54
N SER A 93 22.10 4.23 -8.78
CA SER A 93 23.50 4.35 -9.20
C SER A 93 24.00 5.79 -9.07
N ASP A 94 23.18 6.77 -9.41
CA ASP A 94 23.57 8.19 -9.44
C ASP A 94 23.63 8.80 -8.03
N ILE A 95 22.68 8.46 -7.14
CA ILE A 95 22.58 9.07 -5.80
C ILE A 95 23.41 8.30 -4.76
N VAL A 96 23.36 6.97 -4.78
CA VAL A 96 24.00 6.14 -3.75
C VAL A 96 25.38 5.67 -4.20
N GLY A 97 25.53 5.39 -5.50
CA GLY A 97 26.77 4.92 -6.10
C GLY A 97 26.66 3.51 -6.70
N HIS A 98 27.73 3.09 -7.36
CA HIS A 98 27.76 1.88 -8.16
C HIS A 98 27.48 0.61 -7.34
N GLY A 99 26.58 -0.26 -7.83
CA GLY A 99 26.19 -1.50 -7.17
C GLY A 99 25.02 -1.36 -6.18
N ALA A 100 24.60 -0.14 -5.87
CA ALA A 100 23.41 0.13 -5.05
C ALA A 100 22.14 -0.44 -5.68
N GLU A 101 22.05 -0.43 -7.00
CA GLU A 101 20.94 -0.96 -7.79
C GLU A 101 20.79 -2.49 -7.69
N LYS A 102 21.80 -3.21 -7.20
CA LYS A 102 21.70 -4.66 -6.92
C LYS A 102 21.24 -4.93 -5.49
N LYS A 103 21.59 -4.05 -4.55
CA LYS A 103 21.33 -4.23 -3.12
C LYS A 103 20.00 -3.63 -2.67
N TYR A 104 19.64 -2.47 -3.19
CA TYR A 104 18.54 -1.66 -2.66
C TYR A 104 17.33 -1.53 -3.60
N LEU A 105 17.44 -2.00 -4.84
CA LEU A 105 16.37 -1.84 -5.84
C LEU A 105 15.02 -2.37 -5.36
N ASN A 106 14.99 -3.54 -4.73
CA ASN A 106 13.72 -4.14 -4.29
C ASN A 106 13.06 -3.30 -3.19
N ILE A 107 13.82 -2.90 -2.16
CA ILE A 107 13.28 -2.12 -1.03
C ILE A 107 12.88 -0.72 -1.49
N LEU A 108 13.80 0.01 -2.12
CA LEU A 108 13.56 1.39 -2.52
C LEU A 108 12.57 1.48 -3.68
N GLY A 109 12.57 0.51 -4.60
CA GLY A 109 11.56 0.41 -5.65
C GLY A 109 10.17 0.12 -5.09
N THR A 110 10.06 -0.77 -4.10
CA THR A 110 8.78 -1.01 -3.41
C THR A 110 8.29 0.25 -2.73
N PHE A 111 9.14 0.97 -1.99
CA PHE A 111 8.75 2.23 -1.37
C PHE A 111 8.34 3.28 -2.40
N ALA A 112 9.12 3.46 -3.47
CA ALA A 112 8.81 4.42 -4.52
C ALA A 112 7.43 4.16 -5.13
N ILE A 113 7.17 2.91 -5.52
CA ILE A 113 5.90 2.53 -6.15
C ILE A 113 4.74 2.60 -5.15
N PHE A 114 4.93 2.08 -3.93
CA PHE A 114 3.88 2.09 -2.90
C PHE A 114 3.47 3.51 -2.54
N ILE A 115 4.44 4.39 -2.25
CA ILE A 115 4.18 5.79 -1.90
C ILE A 115 3.55 6.52 -3.07
N PHE A 116 4.03 6.30 -4.30
CA PHE A 116 3.46 6.93 -5.50
C PHE A 116 1.98 6.56 -5.68
N VAL A 117 1.64 5.28 -5.60
CA VAL A 117 0.24 4.84 -5.74
C VAL A 117 -0.61 5.30 -4.57
N ALA A 118 -0.11 5.23 -3.33
CA ALA A 118 -0.81 5.75 -2.16
C ALA A 118 -1.12 7.25 -2.30
N ASN A 119 -0.16 8.05 -2.79
CA ASN A 119 -0.36 9.47 -3.03
C ASN A 119 -1.39 9.75 -4.13
N ILE A 120 -1.41 8.94 -5.20
CA ILE A 120 -2.47 9.04 -6.23
C ILE A 120 -3.84 8.81 -5.61
N PHE A 121 -3.99 7.77 -4.79
CA PHE A 121 -5.25 7.50 -4.09
C PHE A 121 -5.62 8.60 -3.11
N GLY A 122 -4.65 9.27 -2.49
CA GLY A 122 -4.91 10.41 -1.61
C GLY A 122 -5.36 11.69 -2.34
N LEU A 123 -5.27 11.75 -3.67
CA LEU A 123 -5.75 12.89 -4.47
C LEU A 123 -7.24 12.81 -4.80
N PHE A 124 -7.88 11.64 -4.65
CA PHE A 124 -9.26 11.37 -5.05
C PHE A 124 -10.08 10.90 -3.85
#